data_AF-A0A7X8WCQ1-F1
#
_entry.id   AF-A0A7X8WCQ1-F1
#
_cell.length_a   1.000
_cell.length_b   1.000
_cell.length_c   1.000
_cell.angle_alpha   90.00
_cell.angle_beta   90.00
_cell.angle_gamma   90.00
#
_symmetry.space_group_name_H-M   'P 1'
#
loop_
_entity.id
_entity.type
_entity.pdbx_description
1 polymer ?
#
loop_
_entity_poly.entity_id
_entity_poly.type
_entity_poly.pdbx_seq_one_letter_code
_entity_poly.pdbx_strand_id
1 'polypeptide(L)' 'MAVCFIDGEFTLKYIKIEEKVIWLIPANKNYQPIKVTEANDFLIWGIVTYSIKKQR' A
#
# COMPACT_ATOMS: atom_id res chain seq x y z
N MET A 1 4.76 4.64 -5.01
CA MET A 1 4.46 4.05 -3.69
C MET A 1 3.46 4.94 -2.99
N ALA A 2 2.43 4.37 -2.38
CA ALA A 2 1.38 5.14 -1.70
C ALA A 2 1.35 4.82 -0.21
N VAL A 3 0.96 5.80 0.58
CA VAL A 3 0.56 5.62 1.97
C VAL A 3 -0.89 5.16 1.95
N CYS A 4 -1.13 3.96 2.47
CA CYS A 4 -2.44 3.35 2.58
C CYS A 4 -2.80 3.20 4.05
N PHE A 5 -4.07 3.36 4.37
CA PHE A 5 -4.64 2.99 5.65
C PHE A 5 -5.59 1.81 5.39
N ILE A 6 -5.36 0.69 6.06
CA ILE A 6 -6.17 -0.52 5.90
C ILE A 6 -6.46 -1.12 7.28
N ASP A 7 -7.73 -1.37 7.58
CA ASP A 7 -8.20 -2.06 8.79
C ASP A 7 -7.62 -1.50 10.10
N GLY A 8 -7.44 -0.17 10.17
CA GLY A 8 -6.91 0.52 11.36
C GLY A 8 -5.39 0.77 11.36
N GLU A 9 -4.65 0.30 10.35
CA GLU A 9 -3.18 0.41 10.30
C GLU A 9 -2.67 1.15 9.06
N PHE A 10 -1.57 1.89 9.23
CA PHE A 10 -0.85 2.54 8.13
C PHE A 10 0.17 1.60 7.48
N THR A 11 0.18 1.57 6.15
CA THR A 11 1.11 0.74 5.38
C THR A 11 1.61 1.43 4.11
N LEU A 12 2.84 1.11 3.72
CA LEU A 12 3.43 1.53 2.45
C LEU A 12 3.33 0.38 1.45
N LYS A 13 2.63 0.62 0.34
CA LYS A 13 2.38 -0.38 -0.69
C LYS A 13 2.42 0.24 -2.09
N TYR A 14 2.67 -0.60 -3.10
CA TYR A 14 2.42 -0.26 -4.49
C TYR A 14 1.00 -0.66 -4.85
N ILE A 15 0.24 0.28 -5.42
CA ILE A 15 -1.13 0.03 -5.82
C ILE A 15 -1.12 -0.46 -7.26
N LYS A 16 -1.74 -1.61 -7.51
CA LYS A 16 -1.98 -2.14 -8.85
C LYS A 16 -3.48 -2.30 -9.04
N ILE A 17 -4.01 -1.70 -10.10
CA ILE A 17 -5.44 -1.73 -10.44
C ILE A 17 -5.59 -2.61 -11.68
N GLU A 18 -6.36 -3.69 -11.59
CA GLU A 18 -6.64 -4.61 -12.69
C GLU A 18 -8.15 -4.76 -12.84
N GLU A 19 -8.70 -4.38 -13.99
CA GLU A 19 -10.14 -4.40 -14.34
C GLU A 19 -11.07 -3.77 -13.30
N LYS A 20 -11.27 -4.43 -12.15
CA LYS A 20 -12.06 -4.00 -10.98
C LYS A 20 -11.47 -4.43 -9.64
N VAL A 21 -10.22 -4.88 -9.59
CA VAL A 21 -9.55 -5.35 -8.38
C VAL A 21 -8.38 -4.42 -8.07
N ILE A 22 -8.31 -3.99 -6.81
CA ILE A 22 -7.18 -3.26 -6.27
C ILE A 22 -6.27 -4.24 -5.52
N TRP A 23 -5.01 -4.26 -5.91
CA TRP A 23 -3.96 -5.04 -5.28
C TRP A 23 -2.95 -4.12 -4.60
N LEU A 24 -2.64 -4.41 -3.34
CA LEU A 24 -1.57 -3.78 -2.58
C LEU A 24 -0.35 -4.68 -2.61
N ILE A 25 0.59 -4.34 -3.48
CA ILE A 25 1.82 -5.08 -3.68
C ILE A 25 2.86 -4.60 -2.65
N PRO A 26 3.42 -5.49 -1.82
CA PRO A 26 4.47 -5.13 -0.88
C PRO A 26 5.77 -4.80 -1.61
N ALA A 27 6.56 -3.88 -1.03
CA ALA A 27 7.91 -3.58 -1.52
C ALA A 27 8.93 -4.70 -1.21
N ASN A 28 8.58 -5.64 -0.32
CA ASN A 28 9.39 -6.79 0.03
C ASN A 28 8.85 -8.05 -0.66
N LYS A 29 9.70 -8.71 -1.46
CA LYS A 29 9.36 -9.92 -2.23
C LYS A 29 8.94 -11.12 -1.36
N ASN A 30 9.31 -11.12 -0.09
CA ASN A 30 8.96 -12.20 0.85
C ASN A 30 7.50 -12.12 1.32
N TYR A 31 6.77 -11.05 0.99
CA TYR A 31 5.40 -10.83 1.40
C TYR A 31 4.45 -10.99 0.21
N GLN A 32 3.27 -11.55 0.48
CA GLN A 32 2.26 -11.72 -0.56
C GLN A 32 1.50 -10.40 -0.82
N PRO A 33 1.06 -10.15 -2.07
CA PRO A 33 0.13 -9.07 -2.38
C PRO A 33 -1.18 -9.21 -1.61
N ILE A 34 -1.72 -8.08 -1.15
CA ILE A 34 -3.00 -8.05 -0.46
C ILE A 34 -4.07 -7.62 -1.47
N LYS A 35 -5.14 -8.40 -1.59
CA LYS A 35 -6.31 -8.02 -2.38
C LYS A 35 -7.21 -7.15 -1.52
N VAL A 36 -7.53 -5.93 -1.97
CA VAL A 36 -8.53 -5.10 -1.30
C VAL A 36 -9.91 -5.61 -1.70
N THR A 37 -10.74 -5.90 -0.71
CA THR A 37 -12.15 -6.24 -0.89
C THR A 37 -13.03 -5.07 -0.45
N GLU A 38 -14.29 -5.05 -0.89
CA GLU A 38 -15.27 -4.03 -0.45
C GLU A 38 -15.53 -4.06 1.06
N ALA A 39 -15.17 -5.15 1.73
CA ALA A 39 -15.30 -5.29 3.18
C ALA A 39 -14.11 -4.68 3.96
N ASN A 40 -13.00 -4.36 3.29
CA ASN A 40 -11.86 -3.73 3.96
C ASN A 40 -12.12 -2.23 4.10
N ASP A 41 -11.81 -1.68 5.27
CA ASP A 41 -11.74 -0.22 5.44
C ASP A 41 -10.43 0.27 4.84
N PHE A 42 -10.46 0.63 3.56
CA PHE A 42 -9.29 1.01 2.77
C PHE A 42 -9.34 2.47 2.34
N LEU A 43 -8.31 3.23 2.73
CA LEU A 43 -8.11 4.61 2.33
C LEU A 43 -6.71 4.84 1.76
N ILE A 44 -6.62 5.47 0.60
CA ILE A 44 -5.35 6.01 0.10
C ILE A 44 -5.13 7.38 0.74
N TRP A 45 -4.13 7.47 1.61
CA TRP A 45 -3.78 8.71 2.32
C TRP A 45 -2.99 9.68 1.43
N GLY A 46 -2.15 9.16 0.55
CA GLY A 46 -1.35 10.00 -0.36
C GLY A 46 -0.25 9.24 -1.08
N ILE A 47 0.46 9.94 -1.96
CA ILE A 47 1.63 9.41 -2.69
C ILE A 47 2.92 9.73 -1.93
N VAL A 48 3.84 8.76 -1.84
CA VAL A 48 5.17 9.01 -1.29
C VAL A 48 6.04 9.69 -2.34
N THR A 49 6.58 10.85 -2.00
CA THR A 49 7.46 11.66 -2.87
C THR A 49 8.93 11.53 -2.54
N TYR A 50 9.28 11.35 -1.25
CA TYR A 50 10.66 11.27 -0.79
C TYR A 50 10.84 10.21 0.29
N SER A 51 12.05 9.67 0.38
CA SER A 51 12.50 8.82 1.50
C SER A 51 13.74 9.46 2.12
N ILE A 52 13.63 9.86 3.38
CA ILE A 52 14.71 10.53 4.11
C ILE A 52 15.35 9.50 5.02
N LYS A 53 16.62 9.18 4.76
CA LYS A 53 17.42 8.28 5.60
C LYS A 53 18.61 9.04 6.15
N LYS A 54 18.71 9.15 7.48
CA LYS A 54 19.91 9.67 8.13
C LYS A 54 21.06 8.69 7.87
N GLN A 55 22.04 9.11 7.08
CA GLN A 55 23.33 8.42 6.93
C GLN A 55 24.22 8.88 8.09
N ARG A 56 24.98 7.95 8.67
CA ARG A 56 25.88 8.22 9.81
C ARG A 56 26.94 9.25 9.45
#